data_AF-A0A5C4K3A3-F1
#
_entry.id   AF-A0A5C4K3A3-F1
#
_cell.length_a   1.000
_cell.length_b   1.000
_cell.length_c   1.000
_cell.angle_alpha   90.00
_cell.angle_beta   90.00
_cell.angle_gamma   90.00
#
_symmetry.space_group_name_H-M   'P 1'
#
loop_
_entity.id
_entity.type
_entity.pdbx_description
1 polymer ?
#
loop_
_entity_poly.entity_id
_entity_poly.type
_entity_poly.pdbx_seq_one_letter_code
_entity_poly.pdbx_strand_id
1 'polypeptide(L)'
;MPFAWPELQSLAADGLLDRIHHRGYTLPGLPASPQLRARAAAGAVPASVRQRVVAGRMTAAWIYGCAGEPDRLALLVDAKRRVSSLRTTRGCTLHEVRLGPFDVVSLGGLMVSSPMRTALDIALHVDAERALPTLERLLARPQNDVRLRLLVLAIEATPRVPHKKAALEKLAALAPALVSSGPVDVEHPVNPADGAQDVAQVLGVAHLEGKP
;
A
#
# COMPACT_ATOMS: atom_id res chain seq x y z
N MET A 1 4.05 7.44 29.25
CA MET A 1 3.91 6.03 28.84
C MET A 1 3.68 5.23 30.11
N PRO A 2 2.59 4.46 30.23
CA PRO A 2 2.24 3.76 31.47
C PRO A 2 3.16 2.57 31.80
N PHE A 3 3.94 2.08 30.83
CA PHE A 3 4.89 0.97 31.02
C PHE A 3 6.28 1.32 30.49
N ALA A 4 7.32 0.88 31.20
CA ALA A 4 8.71 0.94 30.79
C ALA A 4 9.08 -0.20 29.82
N TRP A 5 10.21 -0.06 29.13
CA TRP A 5 10.65 -1.08 28.15
C TRP A 5 10.86 -2.48 28.74
N PRO A 6 11.52 -2.65 29.91
CA PRO A 6 11.67 -3.97 30.53
C PRO A 6 10.33 -4.61 30.93
N GLU A 7 9.35 -3.79 31.33
CA GLU A 7 8.01 -4.28 31.68
C GLU A 7 7.30 -4.84 30.45
N LEU A 8 7.35 -4.13 29.32
CA LEU A 8 6.79 -4.63 28.05
C LEU A 8 7.48 -5.92 27.56
N GLN A 9 8.79 -6.06 27.78
CA GLN A 9 9.52 -7.29 27.48
C GLN A 9 9.06 -8.45 28.38
N SER A 10 8.85 -8.18 29.67
CA SER A 10 8.38 -9.19 30.63
C SER A 10 6.96 -9.65 30.28
N LEU A 11 6.05 -8.69 30.04
CA LEU A 11 4.68 -9.00 29.61
C LEU A 11 4.63 -9.82 28.31
N ALA A 12 5.55 -9.57 27.36
CA ALA A 12 5.65 -10.37 26.15
C ALA A 12 6.22 -11.77 26.40
N ALA A 13 7.20 -11.91 27.29
CA ALA A 13 7.74 -13.21 27.70
C ALA A 13 6.68 -14.07 28.41
N ASP A 14 5.81 -13.42 29.19
CA ASP A 14 4.67 -14.05 29.87
C ASP A 14 3.50 -14.36 28.91
N GLY A 15 3.62 -14.03 27.62
CA GLY A 15 2.57 -14.26 26.62
C GLY A 15 1.37 -13.31 26.71
N LEU A 16 1.48 -12.23 27.51
CA LEU A 16 0.44 -11.21 27.65
C LEU A 16 0.47 -10.17 26.52
N LEU A 17 1.55 -10.14 25.73
CA LEU A 17 1.73 -9.27 24.57
C LEU A 17 2.41 -10.01 23.42
N ASP A 18 1.95 -9.77 22.20
CA ASP A 18 2.62 -10.21 20.97
C ASP A 18 3.49 -9.08 20.41
N ARG A 19 4.72 -9.40 20.00
CA ARG A 19 5.63 -8.44 19.36
C ARG A 19 5.28 -8.28 17.88
N ILE A 20 5.11 -7.04 17.44
CA ILE A 20 4.79 -6.68 16.05
C ILE A 20 6.07 -6.39 15.25
N HIS A 21 6.91 -5.50 15.78
CA HIS A 21 8.19 -5.10 15.18
C HIS A 21 9.02 -4.30 16.17
N HIS A 22 10.26 -4.72 16.41
CA HIS A 22 11.15 -4.14 17.41
C HIS A 22 10.48 -3.88 18.78
N ARG A 23 10.06 -2.64 19.04
CA ARG A 23 9.44 -2.18 20.29
C ARG A 23 7.92 -2.00 20.21
N GLY A 24 7.29 -2.44 19.13
CA GLY A 24 5.84 -2.43 18.96
C GLY A 24 5.22 -3.73 19.46
N TYR A 25 4.13 -3.61 20.21
CA TYR A 25 3.38 -4.75 20.77
C TYR A 25 1.88 -4.62 20.47
N THR A 26 1.20 -5.76 20.45
CA THR A 26 -0.25 -5.90 20.40
C THR A 26 -0.72 -6.89 21.46
N LEU A 27 -2.03 -6.93 21.69
CA LEU A 27 -2.65 -7.99 22.48
C LEU A 27 -2.59 -9.31 21.71
N PRO A 28 -2.37 -10.45 22.41
CA PRO A 28 -2.39 -11.77 21.82
C PRO A 28 -3.71 -12.07 21.09
N GLY A 29 -3.61 -12.73 19.94
CA GLY A 29 -4.78 -13.15 19.15
C GLY A 29 -5.48 -12.02 18.37
N LEU A 30 -5.07 -10.76 18.56
CA LEU A 30 -5.58 -9.65 17.74
C LEU A 30 -4.64 -9.41 16.55
N PRO A 31 -5.14 -9.50 15.30
CA PRO A 31 -4.32 -9.18 14.14
C PRO A 31 -3.92 -7.70 14.19
N ALA A 32 -2.62 -7.43 14.10
CA ALA A 32 -2.14 -6.06 14.06
C ALA A 32 -2.80 -5.30 12.89
N SER A 33 -3.39 -4.14 13.15
CA SER A 33 -3.96 -3.31 12.10
C SER A 33 -2.86 -2.66 11.26
N PRO A 34 -3.16 -2.19 10.02
CA PRO A 34 -2.20 -1.40 9.26
C PRO A 34 -1.72 -0.15 10.02
N GLN A 35 -2.60 0.51 10.77
CA GLN A 35 -2.25 1.66 11.60
C GLN A 35 -1.24 1.28 12.68
N LEU A 36 -1.40 0.11 13.30
CA LEU A 36 -0.51 -0.36 14.35
C LEU A 36 0.86 -0.79 13.80
N ARG A 37 0.89 -1.51 12.67
CA ARG A 37 2.15 -1.86 11.98
C ARG A 37 2.88 -0.62 11.48
N ALA A 38 2.17 0.36 10.90
CA ALA A 38 2.77 1.62 10.48
C ALA A 38 3.35 2.40 11.67
N ARG A 39 2.67 2.39 12.83
CA ARG A 39 3.18 3.01 14.07
C ARG A 39 4.43 2.30 14.59
N ALA A 40 4.46 0.97 14.55
CA ALA A 40 5.64 0.19 14.93
C ALA A 40 6.83 0.49 14.00
N ALA A 41 6.59 0.54 12.68
CA ALA A 41 7.58 0.97 11.69
C ALA A 41 8.07 2.40 11.96
N ALA A 42 7.18 3.34 12.26
CA ALA A 42 7.52 4.73 12.56
C ALA A 42 8.52 4.85 13.72
N GLY A 43 8.36 4.01 14.75
CA GLY A 43 9.25 3.96 15.91
C GLY A 43 10.67 3.48 15.58
N ALA A 44 10.81 2.64 14.54
CA ALA A 44 12.11 2.15 14.07
C ALA A 44 12.79 3.11 13.09
N VAL A 45 12.03 4.00 12.44
CA VAL A 45 12.58 5.05 11.58
C VAL A 45 13.07 6.24 12.43
N PRO A 46 14.33 6.70 12.25
CA PRO A 46 14.85 7.85 12.98
C PRO A 46 14.00 9.10 12.80
N ALA A 47 13.79 9.83 13.90
CA ALA A 47 12.91 10.99 13.93
C ALA A 47 13.33 12.08 12.92
N SER A 48 14.64 12.28 12.71
CA SER A 48 15.19 13.27 11.77
C SER A 48 14.84 12.99 10.30
N VAL A 49 14.45 11.77 9.97
CA VAL A 49 14.17 11.35 8.59
C VAL A 49 12.72 10.96 8.35
N ARG A 50 11.98 10.64 9.41
CA ARG A 50 10.61 10.11 9.37
C ARG A 50 9.64 10.94 8.52
N GLN A 51 9.73 12.26 8.58
CA GLN A 51 8.85 13.17 7.82
C GLN A 51 9.21 13.29 6.33
N ARG A 52 10.35 12.72 5.90
CA ARG A 52 10.90 12.86 4.55
C ARG A 52 10.93 11.53 3.78
N VAL A 53 10.46 10.46 4.41
CA VAL A 53 10.49 9.10 3.86
C VAL A 53 9.08 8.54 3.82
N VAL A 54 8.86 7.61 2.90
CA VAL A 54 7.63 6.85 2.76
C VAL A 54 7.95 5.36 2.90
N ALA A 55 7.28 4.62 3.77
CA ALA A 55 7.39 3.17 3.78
C ALA A 55 6.86 2.60 2.46
N GLY A 56 7.68 1.79 1.78
CA GLY A 56 7.33 1.26 0.46
C GLY A 56 7.69 -0.21 0.31
N ARG A 57 7.40 -0.75 -0.89
CA ARG A 57 7.68 -2.16 -1.26
C ARG A 57 7.21 -3.14 -0.17
N MET A 58 8.08 -4.04 0.26
CA MET A 58 7.79 -5.08 1.26
C MET A 58 7.43 -4.51 2.64
N THR A 59 7.93 -3.31 3.00
CA THR A 59 7.51 -2.65 4.25
C THR A 59 6.06 -2.22 4.18
N ALA A 60 5.65 -1.58 3.09
CA ALA A 60 4.26 -1.20 2.89
C ALA A 60 3.36 -2.43 2.79
N ALA A 61 3.79 -3.48 2.08
CA ALA A 61 3.06 -4.74 2.03
C ALA A 61 2.86 -5.36 3.42
N TRP A 62 3.90 -5.39 4.26
CA TRP A 62 3.79 -5.83 5.64
C TRP A 62 2.84 -4.95 6.43
N ILE A 63 2.92 -3.62 6.31
CA ILE A 63 1.97 -2.68 6.93
C ILE A 63 0.53 -3.02 6.51
N TYR A 64 0.27 -3.26 5.23
CA TYR A 64 -1.05 -3.71 4.75
C TYR A 64 -1.40 -5.16 5.12
N GLY A 65 -0.53 -5.87 5.83
CA GLY A 65 -0.74 -7.25 6.30
C GLY A 65 -0.65 -8.28 5.18
N CYS A 66 0.04 -7.95 4.08
CA CYS A 66 0.17 -8.77 2.88
C CYS A 66 1.55 -9.41 2.76
N ALA A 67 2.49 -9.13 3.67
CA ALA A 67 3.80 -9.76 3.73
C ALA A 67 4.23 -9.97 5.18
N GLY A 68 5.22 -10.84 5.39
CA GLY A 68 5.89 -11.00 6.68
C GLY A 68 6.70 -9.75 7.07
N GLU A 69 7.05 -9.67 8.36
CA GLU A 69 7.89 -8.60 8.90
C GLU A 69 9.25 -8.54 8.14
N PRO A 70 9.67 -7.37 7.63
CA PRO A 70 10.92 -7.27 6.90
C PRO A 70 12.12 -7.10 7.84
N ASP A 71 13.26 -7.72 7.50
CA ASP A 71 14.53 -7.55 8.26
C ASP A 71 15.03 -6.10 8.26
N ARG A 72 14.76 -5.38 7.16
CA ARG A 72 15.08 -3.95 7.00
C ARG A 72 13.89 -3.23 6.39
N LEU A 73 13.59 -2.05 6.93
CA LEU A 73 12.53 -1.21 6.41
C LEU A 73 12.96 -0.59 5.08
N ALA A 74 12.33 -1.02 3.99
CA ALA A 74 12.37 -0.34 2.71
C ALA A 74 11.60 0.99 2.80
N LEU A 75 12.34 2.07 2.60
CA LEU A 75 11.89 3.45 2.62
C LEU A 75 12.12 4.09 1.25
N LEU A 76 11.14 4.84 0.78
CA LEU A 76 11.16 5.59 -0.45
C LEU A 76 11.45 7.06 -0.13
N VAL A 77 12.27 7.67 -0.97
CA VAL A 77 12.58 9.11 -0.93
C VAL A 77 12.12 9.69 -2.25
N ASP A 78 11.32 10.76 -2.21
CA ASP A 78 10.94 11.47 -3.43
C ASP A 78 12.19 12.10 -4.05
N ALA A 79 12.49 11.76 -5.30
CA ALA A 79 13.60 12.30 -6.07
C ALA A 79 13.58 13.83 -6.15
N LYS A 80 12.41 14.47 -6.04
CA LYS A 80 12.28 15.94 -5.98
C LYS A 80 12.78 16.54 -4.67
N ARG A 81 12.85 15.75 -3.60
CA ARG A 81 13.21 16.18 -2.24
C ARG A 81 14.56 15.58 -1.82
N ARG A 82 15.55 15.62 -2.70
CA ARG A 82 16.86 14.96 -2.51
C ARG A 82 17.44 15.27 -1.13
N VAL A 83 17.63 14.24 -0.31
CA VAL A 83 18.18 14.39 1.04
C VAL A 83 19.55 13.69 1.12
N SER A 84 20.62 14.48 1.08
CA SER A 84 22.00 13.98 1.13
C SER A 84 22.32 13.22 2.42
N SER A 85 21.67 13.55 3.54
CA SER A 85 21.97 13.01 4.88
C SER A 85 21.31 11.68 5.25
N LEU A 86 20.54 11.06 4.35
CA LEU A 86 19.76 9.85 4.70
C LEU A 86 20.54 8.52 4.60
N ARG A 87 21.69 8.52 3.92
CA ARG A 87 22.34 7.29 3.41
C ARG A 87 22.74 6.25 4.47
N THR A 88 22.72 6.58 5.76
CA THR A 88 23.22 5.69 6.84
C THR A 88 22.17 5.42 7.92
N THR A 89 20.91 5.27 7.55
CA THR A 89 19.85 4.87 8.48
C THR A 89 19.95 3.37 8.76
N ARG A 90 20.52 2.97 9.91
CA ARG A 90 20.63 1.55 10.32
C ARG A 90 19.23 0.90 10.34
N GLY A 91 19.15 -0.35 9.89
CA GLY A 91 17.88 -1.10 9.82
C GLY A 91 16.92 -0.66 8.71
N CYS A 92 17.32 0.29 7.84
CA CYS A 92 16.50 0.75 6.72
C CYS A 92 17.27 0.62 5.39
N THR A 93 16.54 0.44 4.29
CA THR A 93 17.06 0.61 2.93
C THR A 93 16.33 1.76 2.27
N LEU A 94 17.06 2.64 1.59
CA LEU A 94 16.51 3.85 0.98
C LEU A 94 16.54 3.74 -0.53
N HIS A 95 15.44 4.14 -1.14
CA HIS A 95 15.28 4.09 -2.59
C HIS A 95 14.69 5.39 -3.09
N GLU A 96 15.42 6.05 -3.98
CA GLU A 96 14.93 7.25 -4.65
C GLU A 96 13.92 6.85 -5.72
N VAL A 97 12.72 7.45 -5.67
CA VAL A 97 11.62 7.21 -6.61
C VAL A 97 10.90 8.51 -6.91
N ARG A 98 10.11 8.55 -7.99
CA ARG A 98 9.16 9.64 -8.22
C ARG A 98 7.83 9.26 -7.60
N LEU A 99 7.33 10.09 -6.67
CA LEU A 99 6.02 9.92 -6.05
C LEU A 99 5.05 10.95 -6.61
N GLY A 100 3.89 10.46 -7.06
CA GLY A 100 2.73 11.27 -7.42
C GLY A 100 1.88 11.65 -6.19
N PRO A 101 0.90 12.55 -6.36
CA PRO A 101 0.03 13.00 -5.26
C PRO A 101 -0.81 11.88 -4.63
N PHE A 102 -1.11 10.81 -5.38
CA PHE A 102 -1.90 9.66 -4.90
C PHE A 102 -1.05 8.44 -4.53
N ASP A 103 0.27 8.57 -4.58
CA ASP A 103 1.19 7.46 -4.28
C ASP A 103 1.39 7.24 -2.79
N VAL A 104 0.89 8.13 -1.93
CA VAL A 104 1.21 8.16 -0.51
C VAL A 104 -0.05 8.35 0.33
N VAL A 105 -0.13 7.60 1.43
CA VAL A 105 -1.17 7.72 2.45
C VAL A 105 -0.52 7.87 3.83
N SER A 106 -1.24 8.49 4.77
CA SER A 106 -0.80 8.61 6.16
C SER A 106 -1.37 7.49 7.01
N LEU A 107 -0.51 6.70 7.65
CA LEU A 107 -0.92 5.61 8.55
C LEU A 107 -0.03 5.60 9.79
N GLY A 108 -0.63 5.58 10.98
CA GLY A 108 0.11 5.36 12.23
C GLY A 108 1.25 6.36 12.51
N GLY A 109 1.24 7.55 11.91
CA GLY A 109 2.32 8.54 12.05
C GLY A 109 3.50 8.35 11.08
N LEU A 110 3.34 7.51 10.06
CA LEU A 110 4.29 7.30 8.96
C LEU A 110 3.59 7.48 7.62
N MET A 111 4.31 8.04 6.64
CA MET A 111 3.86 8.02 5.25
C MET A 111 4.08 6.63 4.68
N VAL A 112 3.10 6.06 4.00
CA VAL A 112 3.15 4.72 3.41
C VAL A 112 2.75 4.82 1.94
N SER A 113 3.38 4.05 1.04
CA SER A 113 2.92 4.01 -0.34
C SER A 113 1.49 3.51 -0.40
N SER A 114 0.63 4.12 -1.23
CA SER A 114 -0.75 3.66 -1.40
C SER A 114 -0.78 2.18 -1.83
N PRO A 115 -1.87 1.44 -1.61
CA PRO A 115 -1.91 0.03 -1.98
C PRO A 115 -1.58 -0.21 -3.45
N MET A 116 -2.13 0.61 -4.35
CA MET A 116 -1.84 0.56 -5.79
C MET A 116 -0.36 0.83 -6.09
N ARG A 117 0.23 1.87 -5.47
CA ARG A 117 1.65 2.17 -5.63
C ARG A 117 2.55 1.05 -5.10
N THR A 118 2.16 0.45 -3.97
CA THR A 118 2.85 -0.67 -3.34
C THR A 118 2.87 -1.89 -4.25
N ALA A 119 1.72 -2.23 -4.84
CA ALA A 119 1.62 -3.33 -5.79
C ALA A 119 2.50 -3.09 -7.03
N LEU A 120 2.51 -1.86 -7.57
CA LEU A 120 3.38 -1.48 -8.68
C LEU A 120 4.87 -1.66 -8.34
N ASP A 121 5.31 -1.11 -7.21
CA ASP A 121 6.70 -1.19 -6.79
C ASP A 121 7.13 -2.65 -6.50
N ILE A 122 6.23 -3.50 -5.99
CA ILE A 122 6.49 -4.93 -5.75
C ILE A 122 6.65 -5.67 -7.08
N ALA A 123 5.74 -5.47 -8.02
CA ALA A 123 5.79 -6.11 -9.32
C ALA A 123 7.11 -5.80 -10.05
N LEU A 124 7.56 -4.53 -10.00
CA LEU A 124 8.76 -4.05 -10.69
C LEU A 124 10.07 -4.38 -9.98
N HIS A 125 10.12 -4.38 -8.64
CA HIS A 125 11.39 -4.31 -7.91
C HIS A 125 11.60 -5.42 -6.88
N VAL A 126 10.63 -6.31 -6.67
CA VAL A 126 10.78 -7.46 -5.77
C VAL A 126 10.89 -8.73 -6.62
N ASP A 127 11.73 -9.68 -6.19
CA ASP A 127 11.87 -10.99 -6.83
C ASP A 127 10.54 -11.76 -6.85
N ALA A 128 10.39 -12.72 -7.77
CA ALA A 128 9.12 -13.42 -7.97
C ALA A 128 8.67 -14.23 -6.74
N GLU A 129 9.61 -14.85 -6.03
CA GLU A 129 9.36 -15.70 -4.85
C GLU A 129 8.63 -14.90 -3.75
N ARG A 130 9.05 -13.66 -3.50
CA ARG A 130 8.41 -12.78 -2.53
C ARG A 130 7.25 -11.98 -3.12
N ALA A 131 7.34 -11.59 -4.39
CA ALA A 131 6.35 -10.72 -5.03
C ALA A 131 5.02 -11.43 -5.23
N LEU A 132 5.01 -12.65 -5.77
CA LEU A 132 3.76 -13.37 -6.11
C LEU A 132 2.82 -13.55 -4.91
N PRO A 133 3.22 -14.19 -3.80
CA PRO A 133 2.32 -14.37 -2.65
C PRO A 133 1.90 -13.04 -2.02
N THR A 134 2.73 -12.00 -2.15
CA THR A 134 2.42 -10.67 -1.62
C THR A 134 1.39 -9.94 -2.48
N LEU A 135 1.54 -9.99 -3.80
CA LEU A 135 0.61 -9.41 -4.76
C LEU A 135 -0.74 -10.12 -4.71
N GLU A 136 -0.75 -11.44 -4.61
CA GLU A 136 -1.96 -12.24 -4.41
C GLU A 136 -2.74 -11.75 -3.17
N ARG A 137 -2.08 -11.63 -2.01
CA ARG A 137 -2.72 -11.13 -0.78
C ARG A 137 -3.14 -9.67 -0.86
N LEU A 138 -2.40 -8.82 -1.59
CA LEU A 138 -2.80 -7.42 -1.82
C LEU A 138 -4.08 -7.33 -2.64
N LEU A 139 -4.17 -8.12 -3.71
CA LEU A 139 -5.31 -8.16 -4.65
C LEU A 139 -6.54 -8.83 -4.04
N ALA A 140 -6.36 -9.83 -3.16
CA ALA A 140 -7.45 -10.55 -2.50
C ALA A 140 -8.17 -9.73 -1.41
N ARG A 141 -7.67 -8.55 -1.03
CA ARG A 141 -8.22 -7.70 0.03
C ARG A 141 -9.03 -6.54 -0.55
N PRO A 142 -10.37 -6.52 -0.44
CA PRO A 142 -11.20 -5.45 -1.01
C PRO A 142 -10.83 -4.06 -0.50
N GLN A 143 -10.43 -3.94 0.78
CA GLN A 143 -10.05 -2.67 1.40
C GLN A 143 -8.79 -2.01 0.80
N ASN A 144 -8.00 -2.76 0.02
CA ASN A 144 -6.84 -2.20 -0.68
C ASN A 144 -7.24 -1.54 -2.01
N ASP A 145 -8.43 -1.86 -2.56
CA ASP A 145 -8.94 -1.39 -3.84
C ASP A 145 -7.93 -1.49 -5.00
N VAL A 146 -7.16 -2.59 -5.04
CA VAL A 146 -6.22 -2.87 -6.12
C VAL A 146 -6.82 -3.93 -7.02
N ARG A 147 -7.10 -3.58 -8.27
CA ARG A 147 -7.58 -4.52 -9.29
C ARG A 147 -6.42 -4.95 -10.18
N LEU A 148 -6.31 -6.25 -10.46
CA LEU A 148 -5.25 -6.80 -11.33
C LEU A 148 -5.19 -6.07 -12.68
N ARG A 149 -6.35 -5.81 -13.29
CA ARG A 149 -6.43 -5.10 -14.58
C ARG A 149 -5.83 -3.70 -14.52
N LEU A 150 -6.13 -2.94 -13.46
CA LEU A 150 -5.58 -1.59 -13.26
C LEU A 150 -4.06 -1.66 -13.06
N LEU A 151 -3.59 -2.67 -12.32
CA LEU A 151 -2.16 -2.87 -12.08
C LEU A 151 -1.39 -3.19 -13.38
N VAL A 152 -1.94 -4.06 -14.23
CA VAL A 152 -1.39 -4.33 -15.56
C VAL A 152 -1.31 -3.04 -16.39
N LEU A 153 -2.42 -2.29 -16.48
CA LEU A 153 -2.46 -1.02 -17.23
C LEU A 153 -1.45 0.00 -16.68
N ALA A 154 -1.26 0.07 -15.37
CA ALA A 154 -0.27 0.96 -14.76
C ALA A 154 1.17 0.58 -15.15
N ILE A 155 1.50 -0.72 -15.18
CA ILE A 155 2.82 -1.19 -15.63
C ILE A 155 3.02 -0.90 -17.12
N GLU A 156 2.00 -1.16 -17.95
CA GLU A 156 2.03 -0.89 -19.39
C GLU A 156 2.22 0.60 -19.69
N ALA A 157 1.53 1.48 -18.94
CA ALA A 157 1.66 2.93 -19.06
C ALA A 157 3.00 3.47 -18.52
N THR A 158 3.72 2.71 -17.70
CA THR A 158 5.02 3.14 -17.17
C THR A 158 6.05 3.24 -18.32
N PRO A 159 6.64 4.41 -18.58
CA PRO A 159 7.69 4.60 -19.59
C PRO A 159 8.90 3.70 -19.30
N ARG A 160 9.79 3.47 -20.27
CA ARG A 160 10.96 2.55 -20.19
C ARG A 160 11.55 2.41 -18.77
N VAL A 161 11.10 1.39 -18.05
CA VAL A 161 11.62 0.98 -16.74
C VAL A 161 12.24 -0.40 -16.83
N PRO A 162 13.31 -0.67 -16.06
CA PRO A 162 13.86 -2.01 -15.96
C PRO A 162 12.81 -2.98 -15.41
N HIS A 163 12.94 -4.26 -15.76
CA HIS A 163 12.10 -5.36 -15.28
C HIS A 163 10.62 -5.29 -15.62
N LYS A 164 10.18 -4.37 -16.51
CA LYS A 164 8.78 -4.28 -16.97
C LYS A 164 8.22 -5.61 -17.46
N LYS A 165 8.99 -6.33 -18.30
CA LYS A 165 8.59 -7.64 -18.83
C LYS A 165 8.39 -8.66 -17.70
N ALA A 166 9.37 -8.78 -16.80
CA ALA A 166 9.28 -9.68 -15.64
C ALA A 166 8.11 -9.32 -14.70
N ALA A 167 7.78 -8.02 -14.58
CA ALA A 167 6.64 -7.59 -13.79
C ALA A 167 5.31 -8.04 -14.42
N LEU A 168 5.15 -7.89 -15.74
CA LEU A 168 3.98 -8.39 -16.46
C LEU A 168 3.86 -9.92 -16.40
N GLU A 169 4.98 -10.64 -16.49
CA GLU A 169 5.03 -12.10 -16.32
C GLU A 169 4.53 -12.53 -14.94
N LYS A 170 4.93 -11.83 -13.86
CA LYS A 170 4.39 -12.07 -12.51
C LYS A 170 2.89 -11.84 -12.44
N LEU A 171 2.39 -10.77 -13.06
CA LEU A 171 0.95 -10.47 -13.05
C LEU A 171 0.13 -11.49 -13.86
N ALA A 172 0.67 -11.96 -14.98
CA ALA A 172 0.05 -13.01 -15.78
C ALA A 172 -0.07 -14.32 -14.99
N ALA A 173 0.94 -14.66 -14.17
CA ALA A 173 0.91 -15.84 -13.31
C ALA A 173 -0.17 -15.77 -12.21
N LEU A 174 -0.63 -14.56 -11.82
CA LEU A 174 -1.69 -14.36 -10.83
C LEU A 174 -3.10 -14.47 -11.41
N ALA A 175 -3.26 -14.35 -12.74
CA ALA A 175 -4.58 -14.35 -13.36
C ALA A 175 -5.39 -15.65 -13.10
N PRO A 176 -4.82 -16.86 -13.20
CA PRO A 176 -5.55 -18.10 -12.91
C PRO A 176 -6.01 -18.20 -11.44
N ALA A 177 -5.17 -17.77 -10.49
CA ALA A 177 -5.46 -17.82 -9.06
C ALA A 177 -6.64 -16.90 -8.66
N LEU A 178 -6.75 -15.75 -9.33
CA LEU A 178 -7.79 -14.75 -9.04
C LEU A 178 -9.13 -15.07 -9.71
N VAL A 179 -9.13 -15.82 -10.83
CA VAL A 179 -10.37 -16.35 -11.45
C VAL A 179 -10.95 -17.52 -10.65
N SER A 180 -10.11 -18.28 -9.94
CA SER A 180 -10.55 -19.40 -9.09
C SER A 180 -11.24 -18.99 -7.78
N SER A 181 -11.20 -17.70 -7.40
CA SER A 181 -11.81 -17.19 -6.15
C SER A 181 -13.31 -16.82 -6.24
N GLY A 182 -14.03 -17.32 -7.26
CA GLY A 182 -15.51 -17.36 -7.29
C GLY A 182 -16.21 -16.27 -8.10
N PRO A 183 -17.47 -16.51 -8.54
CA PRO A 183 -18.25 -15.56 -9.33
C PRO A 183 -18.58 -14.33 -8.50
N VAL A 184 -18.40 -13.15 -9.08
CA VAL A 184 -18.98 -11.90 -8.57
C VAL A 184 -20.49 -12.00 -8.72
N ASP A 185 -21.21 -12.24 -7.62
CA ASP A 185 -22.66 -12.05 -7.58
C ASP A 185 -22.96 -10.56 -7.77
N VAL A 186 -23.42 -10.23 -8.97
CA VAL A 186 -23.95 -8.90 -9.29
C VAL A 186 -25.37 -8.88 -8.73
N GLU A 187 -25.53 -8.46 -7.47
CA GLU A 187 -26.85 -8.44 -6.82
C GLU A 187 -27.84 -7.48 -7.51
N HIS A 188 -27.35 -6.50 -8.27
CA HIS A 188 -28.18 -5.58 -9.07
C HIS A 188 -27.51 -5.24 -10.41
N PRO A 189 -27.83 -5.94 -11.51
CA PRO A 189 -27.42 -5.51 -12.83
C PRO A 189 -28.09 -4.16 -13.13
N VAL A 190 -27.29 -3.15 -13.41
CA VAL A 190 -27.80 -1.83 -13.83
C VAL A 190 -28.52 -2.02 -15.16
N ASN A 191 -29.83 -1.77 -15.18
CA ASN A 191 -30.61 -1.80 -16.40
C ASN A 191 -30.18 -0.61 -17.29
N PRO A 192 -29.72 -0.83 -18.53
CA PRO A 192 -29.34 0.25 -19.43
C PRO A 192 -30.50 1.20 -19.77
N ALA A 193 -31.75 0.84 -19.47
CA ALA A 193 -32.90 1.75 -19.60
C ALA A 193 -32.96 2.85 -18.52
N ASP A 194 -32.30 2.68 -17.37
CA ASP A 194 -32.39 3.61 -16.24
C ASP A 194 -31.40 4.79 -16.36
N GLY A 195 -30.46 4.75 -17.31
CA GLY A 195 -29.40 5.76 -17.47
C GLY A 195 -29.79 7.00 -18.26
N ALA A 196 -30.98 7.05 -18.87
CA ALA A 196 -31.33 8.09 -19.83
C ALA A 196 -32.29 9.17 -19.30
N GLN A 197 -32.80 9.08 -18.07
CA GLN A 197 -33.87 9.97 -17.60
C GLN A 197 -33.45 11.08 -16.62
N ASP A 198 -32.20 11.13 -16.14
CA ASP A 198 -31.85 12.06 -15.05
C ASP A 198 -30.60 12.93 -15.27
N VAL A 199 -30.25 13.24 -16.53
CA VAL A 199 -29.10 14.14 -16.84
C VAL A 199 -29.53 15.62 -16.96
N ALA A 200 -30.81 15.94 -16.97
CA ALA A 200 -31.29 17.30 -17.27
C ALA A 200 -31.51 18.23 -16.06
N GLN A 201 -31.37 17.78 -14.81
CA GLN A 201 -31.71 18.63 -13.63
C GLN A 201 -30.53 19.10 -12.76
N VAL A 202 -29.27 18.78 -13.07
CA VAL A 202 -28.14 19.18 -12.20
C VAL A 202 -27.35 20.41 -12.69
N LEU A 203 -27.66 20.94 -13.88
CA LEU A 203 -27.05 22.19 -14.35
C LEU A 203 -28.13 23.27 -14.47
N GLY A 204 -28.32 24.03 -13.39
CA GLY A 204 -29.12 25.26 -13.37
C GLY A 204 -28.52 26.34 -14.26
N VAL A 205 -28.66 26.18 -15.58
CA VAL A 205 -28.29 27.18 -16.57
C VAL A 205 -29.56 27.92 -16.98
N ALA A 206 -29.66 29.18 -16.58
CA ALA A 206 -30.71 30.07 -17.03
C ALA A 206 -30.58 30.28 -18.55
N HIS A 207 -31.60 29.87 -19.30
CA HIS A 207 -31.71 30.17 -20.73
C HIS A 207 -32.05 31.66 -20.88
N LEU A 208 -31.15 32.44 -21.48
CA LEU A 208 -31.47 33.77 -21.98
C LEU A 208 -32.22 33.62 -23.31
N GLU A 209 -33.52 33.88 -23.31
CA GLU A 209 -34.30 34.05 -24.54
C GLU A 209 -33.90 35.39 -25.20
N GLY A 210 -33.29 35.30 -26.38
CA GLY A 210 -33.28 36.40 -27.34
C GLY A 210 -34.62 36.40 -28.09
N LYS A 211 -35.33 37.54 -28.04
CA LYS A 211 -36.45 37.83 -28.95
C LYS A 211 -36.02 38.83 -30.02
N PRO A 212 -36.67 38.77 -31.20
CA PRO A 212 -36.19 39.30 -32.47
C PRO A 212 -36.20 40.82 -32.58
#